data_AF-A0A087G0U3-F1
#
_entry.id   AF-A0A087G0U3-F1
#
_cell.length_a   1.000
_cell.length_b   1.000
_cell.length_c   1.000
_cell.angle_alpha   90.00
_cell.angle_beta   90.00
_cell.angle_gamma   90.00
#
_symmetry.space_group_name_H-M   'P 1'
#
loop_
_entity.id
_entity.type
_entity.pdbx_description
1 polymer ?
#
loop_
_entity_poly.entity_id
_entity_poly.type
_entity_poly.pdbx_seq_one_letter_code
_entity_poly.pdbx_strand_id
1 'polypeptide(L)'
;MELPDLSANTVIDHPRALTDKVTLIRDAGPSKFQVIADFDATLTNYRVNGLRGLTSHGLLQQGNTVYDDKRQALYEHYHPLEISPVIPIEEKTKLMEEWWSKTHDLLIEG
;
A
#
# COMPACT_ATOMS: atom_id res chain seq x y z
N MET A 1 6.63 1.24 29.95
CA MET A 1 5.84 1.78 28.83
C MET A 1 4.74 0.77 28.57
N GLU A 2 3.49 1.13 28.89
CA GLU A 2 2.38 0.24 28.56
C GLU A 2 2.20 0.18 27.06
N LEU A 3 2.03 -1.03 26.53
CA LEU A 3 1.75 -1.23 25.11
C LEU A 3 0.30 -0.78 24.87
N PRO A 4 0.02 -0.03 23.79
CA PRO A 4 -1.35 0.33 23.45
C PRO A 4 -2.19 -0.93 23.24
N ASP A 5 -3.41 -0.93 23.79
CA ASP A 5 -4.38 -2.00 23.54
C ASP A 5 -4.91 -1.88 22.11
N LEU A 6 -4.47 -2.80 21.26
CA LEU A 6 -4.86 -2.87 19.85
C LEU A 6 -6.03 -3.83 19.60
N SER A 7 -6.60 -4.45 20.64
CA SER A 7 -7.62 -5.50 20.51
C SER A 7 -8.83 -5.05 19.69
N ALA A 8 -9.26 -3.79 19.84
CA ALA A 8 -10.38 -3.22 19.10
C ALA A 8 -10.17 -3.11 17.58
N ASN A 9 -8.91 -3.09 17.12
CA ASN A 9 -8.56 -2.90 15.70
C ASN A 9 -7.83 -4.11 15.10
N THR A 10 -7.80 -5.23 15.82
CA THR A 10 -7.00 -6.40 15.44
C THR A 10 -7.93 -7.57 15.10
N VAL A 11 -7.78 -8.11 13.89
CA VAL A 11 -8.46 -9.34 13.46
C VAL A 11 -7.40 -10.42 13.31
N ILE A 12 -7.56 -11.55 14.03
CA ILE A 12 -6.61 -12.67 14.01
C ILE A 12 -7.35 -13.94 13.59
N ASP A 13 -7.03 -14.43 12.40
CA ASP A 13 -7.61 -15.65 11.84
C ASP A 13 -7.13 -16.91 12.57
N HIS A 14 -5.83 -16.98 12.92
CA HIS A 14 -5.19 -18.14 13.56
C HIS A 14 -4.43 -17.79 14.85
N PRO A 15 -5.11 -17.65 16.01
CA PRO A 15 -4.50 -17.17 17.26
C PRO A 15 -3.32 -18.00 17.78
N ARG A 16 -3.39 -19.34 17.65
CA ARG A 16 -2.31 -20.23 18.09
C ARG A 16 -1.05 -20.03 17.24
N ALA A 17 -1.20 -20.05 15.92
CA ALA A 17 -0.09 -19.84 14.99
C ALA A 17 0.58 -18.47 15.18
N LEU A 18 -0.18 -17.42 15.51
CA LEU A 18 0.38 -16.12 15.87
C LEU A 18 1.23 -16.21 17.14
N THR A 19 0.70 -16.83 18.20
CA THR A 19 1.38 -16.98 19.49
C THR A 19 2.69 -17.77 19.35
N ASP A 20 2.66 -18.86 18.57
CA ASP A 20 3.85 -19.69 18.31
C ASP A 20 4.91 -18.90 17.55
N LYS A 21 4.54 -18.17 16.48
CA LYS A 21 5.46 -17.32 15.72
C LYS A 21 6.09 -16.22 16.58
N VAL A 22 5.31 -15.55 17.43
CA VAL A 22 5.81 -14.51 18.35
C VAL A 22 6.81 -15.11 19.33
N THR A 23 6.55 -16.30 19.87
CA THR A 23 7.46 -17.00 20.79
C THR A 23 8.78 -17.33 20.09
N LEU A 24 8.72 -17.93 18.89
CA LEU A 24 9.91 -18.25 18.09
C LEU A 24 10.77 -17.02 17.77
N ILE A 25 10.14 -15.90 17.42
CA ILE A 25 10.85 -14.63 17.16
C ILE A 25 11.57 -14.13 18.41
N ARG A 26 10.91 -14.20 19.58
CA ARG A 26 11.50 -13.77 20.87
C ARG A 26 12.68 -14.66 21.26
N ASP A 27 12.53 -15.97 21.13
CA ASP A 27 13.56 -16.94 21.51
C ASP A 27 14.80 -16.87 20.60
N ALA A 28 14.60 -16.59 19.31
CA ALA A 28 15.71 -16.45 18.35
C ALA A 28 16.56 -15.18 18.60
N GLY A 29 15.98 -14.16 19.22
CA GLY A 29 16.65 -12.91 19.59
C GLY A 29 16.91 -11.94 18.43
N PRO A 30 17.36 -10.71 18.74
CA PRO A 30 17.45 -9.62 17.77
C PRO A 30 18.47 -9.86 16.64
N SER A 31 19.49 -10.67 16.87
CA SER A 31 20.49 -11.03 15.85
C SER A 31 19.91 -11.86 14.70
N LYS A 32 18.72 -12.43 14.89
CA LYS A 32 17.97 -13.22 13.91
C LYS A 32 16.70 -12.52 13.43
N PHE A 33 16.44 -11.30 13.89
CA PHE A 33 15.25 -10.54 13.55
C PHE A 33 15.52 -9.58 12.39
N GLN A 34 14.62 -9.56 11.41
CA GLN A 34 14.63 -8.62 10.29
C GLN A 34 13.21 -8.13 10.04
N VAL A 35 13.08 -6.89 9.58
CA VAL A 35 11.80 -6.29 9.22
C VAL A 35 11.81 -6.00 7.72
N ILE A 36 10.79 -6.48 7.03
CA ILE A 36 10.48 -6.12 5.65
C ILE A 36 9.10 -5.50 5.69
N ALA A 37 8.98 -4.25 5.24
CA ALA A 37 7.73 -3.50 5.27
C ALA A 37 7.51 -2.77 3.94
N ASP A 38 6.25 -2.70 3.53
CA ASP A 38 5.81 -1.79 2.49
C ASP A 38 5.85 -0.33 2.98
N PHE A 39 5.80 0.64 2.06
CA PHE A 39 5.90 2.06 2.37
C PHE A 39 4.54 2.76 2.41
N ASP A 40 3.86 2.85 1.26
CA ASP A 40 2.62 3.61 1.12
C ASP A 40 1.47 2.98 1.92
N ALA A 41 0.77 3.78 2.71
CA ALA A 41 -0.30 3.33 3.62
C ALA A 41 0.11 2.29 4.70
N THR A 42 1.40 1.95 4.80
CA THR A 42 1.98 1.09 5.85
C THR A 42 2.87 1.90 6.78
N LEU A 43 3.94 2.51 6.26
CA LEU A 43 4.79 3.45 6.99
C LEU A 43 4.26 4.88 6.88
N THR A 44 3.52 5.19 5.80
CA THR A 44 2.77 6.45 5.66
C THR A 44 1.32 6.29 6.12
N ASN A 45 0.72 7.38 6.61
CA ASN A 45 -0.65 7.35 7.13
C ASN A 45 -1.67 7.08 6.01
N TYR A 46 -2.55 6.10 6.21
CA TYR A 46 -3.67 5.83 5.30
C TYR A 46 -4.64 7.02 5.19
N ARG A 47 -4.85 7.78 6.27
CA ARG A 47 -5.67 9.01 6.30
C ARG A 47 -4.98 10.14 7.05
N VAL A 48 -5.15 11.35 6.55
CA VAL A 48 -4.66 12.59 7.17
C VAL A 48 -5.82 13.58 7.22
N ASN A 49 -6.19 14.04 8.42
CA ASN A 49 -7.32 14.96 8.64
C ASN A 49 -8.64 14.50 7.99
N GLY A 50 -8.92 13.20 8.04
CA GLY A 50 -10.13 12.60 7.46
C GLY A 50 -10.07 12.35 5.95
N LEU A 51 -9.08 12.88 5.24
CA LEU A 51 -8.85 12.64 3.82
C LEU A 51 -7.91 11.46 3.58
N ARG A 52 -7.93 10.89 2.38
CA ARG A 52 -6.99 9.83 1.98
C ARG A 52 -5.57 10.40 1.98
N GLY A 53 -4.62 9.69 2.60
CA GLY A 53 -3.21 10.05 2.55
C GLY A 53 -2.66 9.93 1.12
N LEU A 54 -1.71 10.80 0.77
CA LEU A 54 -1.02 10.74 -0.51
C LEU A 54 -0.07 9.53 -0.53
N THR A 55 -0.02 8.85 -1.68
CA THR A 55 1.02 7.85 -1.97
C THR A 55 2.29 8.55 -2.45
N SER A 56 3.40 7.82 -2.53
CA SER A 56 4.66 8.30 -3.12
C SER A 56 4.47 8.87 -4.53
N HIS A 57 3.70 8.22 -5.42
CA HIS A 57 3.32 8.76 -6.73
C HIS A 57 2.39 9.98 -6.64
N GLY A 58 1.52 10.04 -5.62
CA GLY A 58 0.64 11.18 -5.39
C GLY A 58 1.40 12.48 -5.08
N LEU A 59 2.63 12.39 -4.59
CA LEU A 59 3.50 13.54 -4.33
C LEU A 59 4.13 14.13 -5.60
N LEU A 60 4.20 13.36 -6.70
CA LEU A 60 4.86 13.76 -7.95
C LEU A 60 4.01 14.70 -8.83
N GLN A 61 3.28 15.63 -8.21
CA GLN A 61 2.55 16.67 -8.94
C GLN A 61 3.55 17.68 -9.51
N GLN A 62 3.43 18.03 -10.79
CA GLN A 62 4.38 18.92 -11.46
C GLN A 62 3.90 20.38 -11.51
N GLY A 63 2.71 20.69 -10.96
CA GLY A 63 2.09 22.01 -11.10
C GLY A 63 1.66 22.33 -12.54
N ASN A 64 1.63 21.31 -13.40
CA ASN A 64 1.13 21.35 -14.77
C ASN A 64 -0.26 20.72 -14.79
N THR A 65 -1.28 21.54 -15.04
CA THR A 65 -2.68 21.09 -15.02
C THR A 65 -2.95 19.96 -16.01
N VAL A 66 -2.31 19.97 -17.18
CA VAL A 66 -2.50 18.92 -18.20
C VAL A 66 -1.96 17.57 -17.70
N TYR A 67 -0.78 17.59 -17.08
CA TYR A 67 -0.20 16.39 -16.48
C TYR A 67 -1.03 15.88 -15.32
N ASP A 68 -1.45 16.78 -14.42
CA ASP A 68 -2.23 16.43 -13.24
C ASP A 68 -3.59 15.81 -13.63
N ASP A 69 -4.24 16.36 -14.67
CA ASP A 69 -5.50 15.82 -15.22
C ASP A 69 -5.30 14.44 -15.85
N LYS A 70 -4.24 14.25 -16.66
CA LYS A 70 -3.91 12.94 -17.24
C LYS A 70 -3.61 11.88 -16.17
N ARG A 71 -2.85 12.25 -15.13
CA ARG A 71 -2.54 11.36 -14.00
C ARG A 71 -3.82 10.97 -13.26
N GLN A 72 -4.68 11.96 -13.00
CA GLN A 72 -5.96 11.73 -12.34
C GLN A 72 -6.85 10.78 -13.15
N ALA A 73 -6.91 10.95 -14.48
CA ALA A 73 -7.67 10.06 -15.37
C ALA A 73 -7.14 8.61 -15.35
N LEU A 74 -5.82 8.41 -15.30
CA LEU A 74 -5.24 7.08 -15.13
C LEU A 74 -5.65 6.45 -13.79
N TYR A 75 -5.59 7.22 -12.69
CA TYR A 75 -6.02 6.75 -11.38
C TYR A 75 -7.51 6.36 -11.35
N GLU A 76 -8.38 7.22 -11.89
CA GLU A 76 -9.83 6.98 -11.94
C GLU A 76 -10.20 5.74 -12.76
N HIS A 77 -9.41 5.41 -13.78
CA HIS A 77 -9.60 4.21 -14.58
C HIS A 77 -9.09 2.94 -13.87
N TYR A 78 -7.84 2.95 -13.40
CA TYR A 78 -7.17 1.73 -12.94
C TYR A 78 -7.41 1.40 -11.46
N HIS A 79 -7.61 2.39 -10.59
CA HIS A 79 -7.79 2.12 -9.16
C HIS A 79 -9.03 1.27 -8.86
N PRO A 80 -10.20 1.48 -9.50
CA PRO A 80 -11.35 0.58 -9.32
C PRO A 80 -11.06 -0.87 -9.76
N LEU A 81 -10.19 -1.06 -10.77
CA LEU A 81 -9.78 -2.38 -11.26
C LEU A 81 -8.82 -3.07 -10.28
N GLU A 82 -7.89 -2.31 -9.70
CA GLU A 82 -6.96 -2.77 -8.65
C GLU A 82 -7.70 -3.36 -7.45
N ILE A 83 -8.68 -2.63 -6.92
CA ILE A 83 -9.41 -3.04 -5.71
C ILE A 83 -10.58 -3.99 -5.99
N SER A 84 -10.85 -4.29 -7.27
CA SER A 84 -11.97 -5.14 -7.66
C SER A 84 -11.83 -6.55 -7.09
N PRO A 85 -12.84 -7.08 -6.38
CA PRO A 85 -12.81 -8.45 -5.85
C PRO A 85 -13.17 -9.50 -6.91
N VAL A 86 -13.68 -9.06 -8.09
CA VAL A 86 -14.16 -9.99 -9.14
C VAL A 86 -13.11 -10.27 -10.21
N ILE A 87 -12.11 -9.41 -10.38
CA ILE A 87 -11.06 -9.58 -11.38
C ILE A 87 -10.02 -10.58 -10.86
N PRO A 88 -9.70 -11.66 -11.59
CA PRO A 88 -8.65 -12.62 -11.22
C PRO A 88 -7.28 -11.95 -11.04
N ILE A 89 -6.44 -12.52 -10.18
CA ILE A 89 -5.14 -11.92 -9.86
C ILE A 89 -4.20 -11.84 -11.07
N GLU A 90 -4.26 -12.80 -11.99
CA GLU A 90 -3.44 -12.83 -13.19
C GLU A 90 -3.82 -11.72 -14.18
N GLU A 91 -5.12 -11.43 -14.30
CA GLU A 91 -5.62 -10.33 -15.12
C GLU A 91 -5.32 -8.98 -14.46
N LYS A 92 -5.56 -8.88 -13.16
CA LYS A 92 -5.24 -7.69 -12.37
C LYS A 92 -3.75 -7.34 -12.45
N THR A 93 -2.86 -8.33 -12.39
CA THR A 93 -1.42 -8.12 -12.53
C THR A 93 -1.08 -7.41 -13.84
N LYS A 94 -1.65 -7.87 -14.98
CA LYS A 94 -1.42 -7.24 -16.29
C LYS A 94 -1.95 -5.80 -16.35
N LEU A 95 -3.11 -5.54 -15.75
CA LEU A 95 -3.68 -4.20 -15.65
C LEU A 95 -2.79 -3.27 -14.81
N MET A 96 -2.21 -3.77 -13.72
CA MET A 96 -1.26 -3.00 -12.91
C MET A 96 0.04 -2.72 -13.65
N GLU A 97 0.59 -3.70 -14.38
CA GLU A 97 1.76 -3.49 -15.25
C GLU A 97 1.51 -2.40 -16.30
N GLU A 98 0.34 -2.42 -16.94
CA GLU A 98 -0.08 -1.39 -17.89
C GLU A 98 -0.20 -0.02 -17.23
N TRP A 99 -0.86 0.05 -16.06
CA TRP A 99 -1.03 1.30 -15.32
C TRP A 99 0.32 1.91 -14.90
N TRP A 100 1.21 1.09 -14.34
CA TRP A 100 2.54 1.51 -13.93
C TRP A 100 3.36 2.02 -15.13
N SER A 101 3.30 1.32 -16.26
CA SER A 101 3.96 1.75 -17.50
C SER A 101 3.47 3.11 -17.96
N LYS A 102 2.14 3.28 -18.09
CA LYS A 102 1.53 4.56 -18.52
C LYS A 102 1.83 5.71 -17.55
N THR A 103 1.83 5.43 -16.26
CA THR A 103 2.12 6.45 -15.22
C THR A 103 3.57 6.91 -15.30
N HIS A 104 4.51 5.99 -15.54
CA HIS A 104 5.92 6.32 -15.73
C HIS A 104 6.19 7.03 -17.05
N ASP A 105 5.54 6.63 -18.14
CA ASP A 105 5.65 7.34 -19.43
C ASP A 105 5.15 8.77 -19.29
N LEU A 106 4.00 8.97 -18.62
CA LEU A 106 3.45 10.29 -18.36
C LEU A 106 4.39 11.17 -17.52
N LEU A 107 5.08 10.61 -16.52
CA LEU A 107 6.10 11.32 -15.73
C LEU A 107 7.27 11.82 -16.58
N ILE A 108 7.64 11.08 -17.62
CA ILE A 108 8.73 11.44 -18.55
C ILE A 108 8.27 12.51 -19.54
N GLU A 109 7.01 12.48 -19.98
CA GLU A 109 6.44 13.48 -20.91
C GLU A 109 6.49 14.91 -20.35
N GLY A 110 6.21 15.09 -19.05
CA GLY A 110 6.15 16.40 -18.38
C GLY A 110 4.80 17.09 -18.48
#